data_AF-A0A1Y5PLR0-F1
#
_entry.id   AF-A0A1Y5PLR0-F1
#
_cell.length_a   1.000
_cell.length_b   1.000
_cell.length_c   1.000
_cell.angle_alpha   90.00
_cell.angle_beta   90.00
_cell.angle_gamma   90.00
#
_symmetry.space_group_name_H-M   'P 1'
#
loop_
_entity.id
_entity.type
_entity.pdbx_description
1 polymer ?
#
loop_
_entity_poly.entity_id
_entity_poly.type
_entity_poly.pdbx_seq_one_letter_code
_entity_poly.pdbx_strand_id
1 'polypeptide(L)'
;MIFHDTVTVSMQVPFDPPQYGDYGEPIMDHVTDTVAAEVFPLDTDAVVDVAAHVVISRYRMILAPHIDIPPQIADNLRLGWGAFPLDPDNPFAYNSGLLVDGTVERHLIRGRLHHYELITKSVLA
;
A
#
# COMPACT_ATOMS: atom_id res chain seq x y z
N MET A 1 12.73 17.16 4.56
CA MET A 1 12.12 16.05 3.82
C MET A 1 11.23 16.68 2.77
N ILE A 2 11.55 16.47 1.50
CA ILE A 2 10.77 16.93 0.34
C ILE A 2 9.77 15.81 0.11
N PHE A 3 8.53 16.00 0.52
CA PHE A 3 7.42 15.17 0.09
C PHE A 3 6.56 16.08 -0.77
N HIS A 4 6.49 15.82 -2.08
CA HIS A 4 5.63 16.61 -2.97
C HIS A 4 4.30 15.93 -3.29
N ASP A 5 4.17 14.64 -3.02
CA ASP A 5 2.98 13.86 -3.31
C ASP A 5 2.13 13.61 -2.06
N THR A 6 0.87 13.28 -2.30
CA THR A 6 -0.07 12.77 -1.29
C THR A 6 -0.54 11.39 -1.70
N VAL A 7 -0.41 10.43 -0.78
CA VAL A 7 -0.81 9.03 -1.00
C VAL A 7 -1.83 8.66 0.05
N THR A 8 -2.97 8.13 -0.38
CA THR A 8 -3.97 7.54 0.52
C THR A 8 -3.54 6.11 0.82
N VAL A 9 -3.40 5.78 2.10
CA VAL A 9 -3.03 4.46 2.59
C VAL A 9 -4.28 3.84 3.19
N SER A 10 -4.67 2.67 2.70
CA SER A 10 -5.75 1.87 3.30
C SER A 10 -5.20 0.51 3.71
N MET A 11 -5.49 0.12 4.95
CA MET A 11 -5.00 -1.12 5.53
C MET A 11 -6.05 -1.86 6.33
N GLN A 12 -5.97 -3.19 6.26
CA GLN A 12 -6.74 -4.12 7.07
C GLN A 12 -5.86 -4.68 8.18
N VAL A 13 -6.16 -4.30 9.42
CA VAL A 13 -5.40 -4.71 10.61
C VAL A 13 -6.36 -5.29 11.65
N PRO A 14 -5.95 -6.22 12.51
CA PRO A 14 -6.81 -6.67 13.61
C PRO A 14 -7.21 -5.50 14.52
N PHE A 15 -8.41 -5.54 15.09
CA PHE A 15 -8.80 -4.59 16.14
C PHE A 15 -7.82 -4.59 17.32
N ASP A 16 -7.67 -3.45 18.00
CA ASP A 16 -6.95 -3.33 19.26
C ASP A 16 -7.91 -2.84 20.38
N PRO A 17 -8.31 -3.70 21.34
CA PRO A 17 -7.90 -5.10 21.52
C PRO A 17 -8.51 -6.07 20.47
N PRO A 18 -7.86 -7.21 20.18
CA PRO A 18 -8.33 -8.17 19.17
C PRO A 18 -9.73 -8.69 19.47
N GLN A 19 -10.57 -8.66 18.44
CA GLN A 19 -11.92 -9.25 18.46
C GLN A 19 -11.94 -10.46 17.55
N TYR A 20 -12.75 -11.46 17.92
CA TYR A 20 -12.87 -12.70 17.18
C TYR A 20 -14.33 -12.97 16.84
N GLY A 21 -14.57 -13.49 15.63
CA GLY A 21 -15.87 -13.96 15.21
C GLY A 21 -16.27 -15.26 15.90
N ASP A 22 -17.50 -15.71 15.61
CA ASP A 22 -18.07 -16.92 16.22
C ASP A 22 -17.29 -18.20 15.89
N TYR A 23 -16.47 -18.20 14.83
CA TYR A 23 -15.61 -19.33 14.46
C TYR A 23 -14.12 -19.13 14.80
N GLY A 24 -13.78 -18.08 15.55
CA GLY A 24 -12.44 -17.84 16.07
C GLY A 24 -11.47 -17.13 15.11
N GLU A 25 -11.94 -16.69 13.95
CA GLU A 25 -11.22 -15.78 13.06
C GLU A 25 -11.11 -14.37 13.66
N PRO A 26 -9.97 -13.69 13.50
CA PRO A 26 -9.84 -12.30 13.92
C PRO A 26 -10.72 -11.39 13.06
N ILE A 27 -11.43 -10.48 13.70
CA ILE A 27 -12.17 -9.40 13.03
C ILE A 27 -11.16 -8.30 12.69
N MET A 28 -11.17 -7.87 11.42
CA MET A 28 -10.28 -6.84 10.91
C MET A 28 -10.94 -5.46 10.99
N ASP A 29 -10.17 -4.47 11.41
CA ASP A 29 -10.45 -3.05 11.31
C ASP A 29 -9.88 -2.48 9.99
N HIS A 30 -10.52 -1.43 9.49
CA HIS A 30 -10.15 -0.75 8.26
C HIS A 30 -9.63 0.64 8.61
N VAL A 31 -8.32 0.84 8.48
CA VAL A 31 -7.70 2.14 8.72
C VAL A 31 -7.35 2.76 7.37
N THR A 32 -7.93 3.93 7.08
CA THR A 32 -7.61 4.69 5.87
C THR A 32 -7.20 6.09 6.25
N ASP A 33 -6.04 6.52 5.76
CA ASP A 33 -5.50 7.86 6.01
C ASP A 33 -4.71 8.37 4.81
N THR A 34 -4.52 9.67 4.71
CA THR A 34 -3.71 10.29 3.64
C THR A 34 -2.41 10.82 4.22
N VAL A 35 -1.30 10.34 3.67
CA VAL A 35 0.04 10.71 4.12
C VAL A 35 0.81 11.42 3.00
N ALA A 36 1.70 12.33 3.39
CA ALA A 36 2.66 12.91 2.47
C ALA A 36 3.66 11.83 2.01
N ALA A 37 4.07 11.89 0.75
CA ALA A 37 4.96 10.90 0.16
C ALA A 37 5.86 11.52 -0.92
N GLU A 38 6.86 10.74 -1.31
CA GLU A 38 7.66 10.94 -2.51
C GLU A 38 7.51 9.69 -3.39
N VAL A 39 7.12 9.87 -4.65
CA VAL A 39 6.91 8.76 -5.58
C VAL A 39 7.93 8.79 -6.71
N PHE A 40 8.68 7.69 -6.85
CA PHE A 40 9.63 7.48 -7.94
C PHE A 40 9.07 6.44 -8.90
N PRO A 41 8.93 6.75 -10.20
CA PRO A 41 8.66 5.71 -11.18
C PRO A 41 9.84 4.75 -11.23
N LEU A 42 9.53 3.46 -11.21
CA LEU A 42 10.49 2.40 -11.56
C LEU A 42 10.24 1.97 -13.00
N ASP A 43 11.13 1.11 -13.53
CA ASP A 43 10.95 0.55 -14.87
C ASP A 43 9.58 -0.12 -15.01
N THR A 44 8.99 0.06 -16.19
CA THR A 44 7.77 -0.64 -16.59
C THR A 44 8.19 -1.99 -17.14
N ASP A 45 7.71 -3.06 -16.53
CA ASP A 45 7.93 -4.41 -17.05
C ASP A 45 6.69 -4.81 -17.85
N ALA A 46 6.90 -5.14 -19.13
CA ALA A 46 5.85 -5.63 -20.01
C ALA A 46 5.91 -7.16 -19.99
N VAL A 47 5.04 -7.78 -19.20
CA VAL A 47 4.91 -9.24 -19.23
C VAL A 47 3.98 -9.60 -20.39
N VAL A 48 4.56 -10.13 -21.46
CA VAL A 48 3.80 -10.70 -22.58
C VAL A 48 3.37 -12.10 -22.15
N ASP A 49 2.14 -12.23 -21.63
CA ASP A 49 1.47 -13.53 -21.52
C ASP A 49 0.63 -13.79 -22.78
N VAL A 50 0.52 -15.06 -23.17
CA VAL A 50 -0.11 -15.54 -24.43
C VAL A 50 -1.60 -15.17 -24.52
N ALA A 51 -2.22 -14.70 -23.44
CA ALA A 51 -3.65 -14.39 -23.36
C ALA A 51 -4.01 -12.91 -23.12
N ALA A 52 -3.10 -12.06 -22.62
CA ALA A 52 -3.40 -10.65 -22.34
C ALA A 52 -2.13 -9.80 -22.24
N HIS A 53 -2.18 -8.58 -22.81
CA HIS A 53 -1.10 -7.61 -22.69
C HIS A 53 -1.21 -6.94 -21.32
N VAL A 54 -0.56 -7.52 -20.30
CA VAL A 54 -0.56 -6.94 -18.95
C VAL A 54 0.63 -5.98 -18.83
N VAL A 55 0.34 -4.68 -18.70
CA VAL A 55 1.36 -3.67 -18.42
C VAL A 55 1.43 -3.48 -16.92
N ILE A 56 2.61 -3.75 -16.34
CA ILE A 56 2.85 -3.56 -14.90
C ILE A 56 3.64 -2.27 -14.71
N SER A 57 2.97 -1.24 -14.20
CA SER A 57 3.65 -0.02 -13.75
C SER A 57 4.12 -0.19 -12.31
N ARG A 58 5.40 0.04 -12.04
CA ARG A 58 5.97 -0.06 -10.69
C ARG A 58 6.42 1.30 -10.19
N TYR A 59 6.16 1.58 -8.92
CA TYR A 59 6.59 2.82 -8.27
C TYR A 59 7.22 2.52 -6.93
N ARG A 60 8.37 3.15 -6.66
CA ARG A 60 8.95 3.19 -5.32
C ARG A 60 8.38 4.39 -4.59
N MET A 61 7.82 4.15 -3.41
CA MET A 61 7.21 5.20 -2.58
C MET A 61 7.95 5.34 -1.25
N ILE A 62 8.22 6.59 -0.88
CA ILE A 62 8.72 6.96 0.44
C ILE A 62 7.58 7.66 1.17
N LEU A 63 7.04 7.04 2.23
CA LEU A 63 5.89 7.58 2.97
C LEU A 63 6.31 8.27 4.26
N ALA A 64 5.66 9.39 4.58
CA ALA A 64 5.79 10.04 5.87
C ALA A 64 5.38 9.10 7.03
N PRO A 65 6.07 9.17 8.19
CA PRO A 65 5.83 8.27 9.32
C PRO A 65 4.62 8.73 10.17
N HIS A 66 3.49 9.02 9.52
CA HIS A 66 2.27 9.51 10.17
C HIS A 66 1.37 8.37 10.66
N ILE A 67 1.32 7.29 9.88
CA ILE A 67 0.53 6.09 10.14
C ILE A 67 1.46 4.94 10.53
N ASP A 68 1.07 4.14 11.53
CA ASP A 68 1.86 2.96 11.88
C ASP A 68 1.46 1.80 10.97
N ILE A 69 2.31 1.51 9.98
CA ILE A 69 2.15 0.37 9.08
C ILE A 69 2.82 -0.85 9.72
N PRO A 70 2.07 -1.91 10.07
CA PRO A 70 2.64 -3.14 10.58
C PRO A 70 3.64 -3.75 9.61
N PRO A 71 4.75 -4.33 10.12
CA PRO A 71 5.59 -5.17 9.28
C PRO A 71 4.79 -6.37 8.78
N GLN A 72 5.01 -6.80 7.54
CA GLN A 72 4.36 -7.96 6.92
C GLN A 72 2.85 -7.82 6.65
N ILE A 73 2.36 -6.61 6.44
CA ILE A 73 0.94 -6.38 6.11
C ILE A 73 0.49 -6.99 4.76
N ALA A 74 1.43 -7.32 3.87
CA ALA A 74 1.20 -8.05 2.62
C ALA A 74 0.02 -7.47 1.80
N ASP A 75 -0.93 -8.33 1.41
CA ASP A 75 -2.09 -7.97 0.57
C ASP A 75 -3.12 -7.08 1.29
N ASN A 76 -3.02 -6.95 2.62
CA ASN A 76 -3.89 -6.12 3.45
C ASN A 76 -3.47 -4.64 3.43
N LEU A 77 -2.63 -4.22 2.47
CA LEU A 77 -2.23 -2.83 2.26
C LEU A 77 -2.50 -2.42 0.81
N ARG A 78 -3.16 -1.26 0.67
CA ARG A 78 -3.53 -0.65 -0.59
C ARG A 78 -3.15 0.83 -0.58
N LEU A 79 -2.64 1.31 -1.71
CA LEU A 79 -2.19 2.70 -1.84
C LEU A 79 -2.92 3.40 -2.98
N GLY A 80 -3.52 4.55 -2.69
CA GLY A 80 -4.13 5.44 -3.67
C GLY A 80 -3.20 6.58 -4.01
N TRP A 81 -2.90 6.78 -5.29
CA TRP A 81 -2.05 7.88 -5.74
C TRP A 81 -2.37 8.30 -7.17
N GLY A 82 -2.64 9.59 -7.38
CA GLY A 82 -2.80 10.19 -8.70
C GLY A 82 -3.81 9.45 -9.57
N ALA A 83 -3.34 8.86 -10.68
CA ALA A 83 -4.15 8.09 -11.64
C ALA A 83 -4.66 6.74 -11.11
N PHE A 84 -4.21 6.31 -9.92
CA PHE A 84 -4.59 5.06 -9.27
C PHE A 84 -5.32 5.36 -7.95
N PRO A 85 -6.53 5.93 -7.97
CA PRO A 85 -7.28 6.19 -6.74
C PRO A 85 -7.74 4.88 -6.09
N LEU A 86 -7.89 4.91 -4.76
CA LEU A 86 -8.61 3.84 -4.05
C LEU A 86 -10.10 4.02 -4.26
N ASP A 87 -10.80 2.90 -4.44
CA ASP A 87 -12.25 2.85 -4.30
C ASP A 87 -12.60 3.07 -2.82
N PRO A 88 -13.33 4.14 -2.47
CA PRO A 88 -13.68 4.44 -1.08
C PRO A 88 -14.64 3.40 -0.46
N ASP A 89 -15.43 2.72 -1.29
CA ASP A 89 -16.40 1.71 -0.83
C ASP A 89 -15.76 0.31 -0.77
N ASN A 90 -14.75 0.04 -1.59
CA ASN A 90 -14.01 -1.21 -1.58
C ASN A 90 -12.51 -1.07 -1.91
N PRO A 91 -11.70 -0.56 -0.95
CA PRO A 91 -10.29 -0.27 -1.19
C PRO A 91 -9.45 -1.48 -1.61
N PHE A 92 -9.88 -2.69 -1.24
CA PHE A 92 -9.17 -3.95 -1.47
C PHE A 92 -9.64 -4.70 -2.72
N ALA A 93 -10.58 -4.13 -3.50
CA ALA A 93 -10.95 -4.66 -4.80
C ALA A 93 -9.72 -4.80 -5.72
N TYR A 94 -9.77 -5.76 -6.65
CA TYR A 94 -8.65 -6.06 -7.55
C TYR A 94 -8.27 -4.89 -8.47
N ASN A 95 -9.18 -3.95 -8.70
CA ASN A 95 -9.02 -2.76 -9.54
C ASN A 95 -8.88 -1.45 -8.73
N SER A 96 -8.72 -1.54 -7.41
CA SER A 96 -8.62 -0.37 -6.52
C SER A 96 -7.17 -0.07 -6.16
N GLY A 97 -6.70 1.12 -6.55
CA GLY A 97 -5.38 1.65 -6.23
C GLY A 97 -4.21 0.77 -6.69
N LEU A 98 -3.12 0.88 -5.94
CA LEU A 98 -1.86 0.19 -6.15
C LEU A 98 -1.68 -0.92 -5.12
N LEU A 99 -1.13 -2.05 -5.58
CA LEU A 99 -0.73 -3.17 -4.74
C LEU A 99 0.70 -2.97 -4.25
N VAL A 100 1.01 -3.43 -3.04
CA VAL A 100 2.39 -3.54 -2.58
C VAL A 100 3.06 -4.71 -3.31
N ASP A 101 4.29 -4.50 -3.74
CA ASP A 101 5.11 -5.51 -4.38
C ASP A 101 6.30 -5.84 -3.47
N GLY A 102 6.12 -6.85 -2.61
CA GLY A 102 7.07 -7.25 -1.59
C GLY A 102 6.70 -6.73 -0.21
N THR A 103 7.69 -6.21 0.53
CA THR A 103 7.56 -5.78 1.93
C THR A 103 7.61 -4.27 2.10
N VAL A 104 6.99 -3.77 3.17
CA VAL A 104 7.17 -2.38 3.62
C VAL A 104 8.39 -2.31 4.53
N GLU A 105 9.37 -1.49 4.15
CA GLU A 105 10.59 -1.27 4.91
C GLU A 105 10.46 -0.07 5.85
N ARG A 106 10.98 -0.21 7.07
CA ARG A 106 10.97 0.84 8.09
C ARG A 106 12.35 1.46 8.20
N HIS A 107 12.46 2.73 7.83
CA HIS A 107 13.73 3.44 7.86
C HIS A 107 13.82 4.29 9.12
N LEU A 108 14.76 3.94 9.99
CA LEU A 108 14.94 4.58 11.30
C LEU A 108 16.14 5.53 11.26
N ILE A 109 15.98 6.73 11.82
CA ILE A 109 17.09 7.65 12.10
C ILE A 109 17.19 7.83 13.61
N ARG A 110 18.34 7.43 14.20
CA ARG A 110 18.59 7.50 15.65
C ARG A 110 17.49 6.82 16.47
N GLY A 111 17.01 5.66 16.00
CA GLY A 111 15.98 4.87 16.68
C GLY A 111 14.55 5.40 16.56
N ARG A 112 14.33 6.48 15.79
CA ARG A 112 12.99 7.00 15.49
C ARG A 112 12.61 6.69 14.06
N LEU A 113 11.36 6.34 13.85
CA LEU A 113 10.82 6.13 12.51
C LEU A 113 10.91 7.43 11.72
N HIS A 114 11.60 7.38 10.58
CA HIS A 114 11.82 8.53 9.71
C HIS A 114 10.94 8.48 8.46
N HIS A 115 10.79 7.30 7.85
CA HIS A 115 9.81 7.02 6.80
C HIS A 115 9.62 5.52 6.61
N TYR A 116 8.61 5.18 5.82
CA TYR A 116 8.49 3.88 5.19
C TYR A 116 8.99 3.95 3.75
N GLU A 117 9.62 2.87 3.27
CA GLU A 117 9.93 2.67 1.86
C GLU A 117 9.23 1.39 1.39
N LEU A 118 8.59 1.45 0.22
CA LEU A 118 7.96 0.29 -0.39
C LEU A 118 7.93 0.41 -1.91
N ILE A 119 7.76 -0.74 -2.58
CA ILE A 119 7.50 -0.81 -4.01
C ILE A 119 6.02 -1.14 -4.20
N THR A 120 5.40 -0.49 -5.17
CA THR A 120 4.03 -0.74 -5.58
C THR A 120 3.95 -1.20 -7.02
N LYS A 121 2.85 -1.84 -7.38
CA LYS A 121 2.50 -2.21 -8.74
C LYS A 121 1.04 -1.88 -9.07
N SER A 122 0.82 -1.39 -10.28
CA SER A 122 -0.50 -1.40 -10.92
C SER A 122 -0.52 -2.50 -11.98
N VAL A 123 -1.57 -3.31 -11.97
CA VAL A 123 -1.81 -4.32 -13.00
C VAL A 123 -3.00 -3.83 -13.82
N LEU A 124 -2.73 -3.28 -15.01
CA LEU A 124 -3.77 -2.94 -15.97
C LEU A 124 -3.96 -4.15 -16.90
N ALA A 125 -5.14 -4.76 -16.83
CA ALA A 125 -5.59 -5.85 -17.70
C ALA A 125 -6.44 -5.30 -18.86
#